data_AF-A3V1X1-F1
#
_entry.id   AF-A3V1X1-F1
#
_cell.length_a   1.000
_cell.length_b   1.000
_cell.length_c   1.000
_cell.angle_alpha   90.00
_cell.angle_beta   90.00
_cell.angle_gamma   90.00
#
_symmetry.space_group_name_H-M   'P 1'
#
loop_
_entity.id
_entity.type
_entity.pdbx_description
1 polymer ?
#
loop_
_entity_poly.entity_id
_entity_poly.type
_entity_poly.pdbx_seq_one_letter_code
_entity_poly.pdbx_strand_id
1 'polypeptide(L)'
;MTGINAWLGAADISCSYPDANAAQRRLRRIFNNSDFAQGGRLYGGFWQSMSSDERQEHISINQDAVVECDYGQMNILLLYAVAAAQDHLPPGDLYDLSEYGIPVSCRPGIKKVMQTVINSTVLPRRLPKRSRKHFPPRISLGDILAAIQEKHPMIFPLMTSGIGMQLFRTEADILVDVLEALRSKGIVALPVHDAVIVADEDKDTTRTIMKAVFKDHTGITPQVTLG
;
A
#
# COMPACT_ATOMS: atom_id res chain seq x y z
N MET A 1 4.28 16.05 10.95
CA MET A 1 5.65 15.80 10.41
C MET A 1 6.77 16.12 11.38
N THR A 2 6.80 17.29 12.05
CA THR A 2 7.90 17.63 12.98
C THR A 2 8.09 16.59 14.09
N GLY A 3 6.99 16.13 14.71
CA GLY A 3 7.03 15.09 15.76
C GLY A 3 7.58 13.75 15.25
N ILE A 4 7.07 13.23 14.13
CA ILE A 4 7.57 12.00 13.50
C ILE A 4 9.07 12.10 13.18
N ASN A 5 9.51 13.21 12.58
CA ASN A 5 10.92 13.39 12.22
C ASN A 5 11.83 13.50 13.45
N ALA A 6 11.39 14.19 14.50
CA ALA A 6 12.13 14.26 15.76
C ALA A 6 12.24 12.87 16.42
N TRP A 7 11.14 12.11 16.42
CA TRP A 7 11.10 10.74 16.95
C TRP A 7 12.07 9.81 16.22
N LEU A 8 12.00 9.75 14.89
CA LEU A 8 12.91 8.94 14.08
C LEU A 8 14.37 9.37 14.19
N GLY A 9 14.61 10.68 14.37
CA GLY A 9 15.94 11.23 14.58
C GLY A 9 16.59 10.79 15.90
N ALA A 10 15.78 10.55 16.94
CA ALA A 10 16.25 10.14 18.27
C ALA A 10 16.19 8.62 18.51
N ALA A 11 15.48 7.87 17.66
CA ALA A 11 15.30 6.42 17.80
C ALA A 11 16.62 5.63 17.63
N ASP A 12 16.71 4.50 18.34
CA ASP A 12 17.78 3.52 18.13
C ASP A 12 17.49 2.69 16.88
N ILE A 13 18.10 3.09 15.77
CA ILE A 13 17.98 2.46 14.46
C ILE A 13 19.39 2.26 13.93
N SER A 14 19.73 1.03 13.59
CA SER A 14 21.01 0.71 12.96
C SER A 14 20.79 0.11 11.58
N CYS A 15 21.78 0.27 10.70
CA CYS A 15 21.79 -0.38 9.40
C CYS A 15 23.20 -0.82 9.05
N SER A 16 23.40 -2.10 8.77
CA SER A 16 24.71 -2.67 8.38
C SER A 16 24.94 -2.67 6.86
N TYR A 17 23.97 -2.20 6.07
CA TYR A 17 24.08 -2.17 4.61
C TYR A 17 25.08 -1.10 4.15
N PRO A 18 26.16 -1.46 3.41
CA PRO A 18 27.27 -0.55 3.13
C PRO A 18 26.88 0.74 2.41
N ASP A 19 25.90 0.68 1.51
CA ASP A 19 25.47 1.83 0.70
C ASP A 19 24.37 2.67 1.37
N ALA A 20 23.92 2.29 2.58
CA ALA A 20 22.88 2.99 3.31
C ALA A 20 23.46 3.99 4.32
N ASN A 21 23.00 5.25 4.23
CA ASN A 21 23.27 6.23 5.28
C ASN A 21 22.18 6.18 6.36
N ALA A 22 22.45 5.45 7.45
CA ALA A 22 21.50 5.28 8.56
C ALA A 22 21.08 6.61 9.24
N ALA A 23 21.85 7.69 9.08
CA ALA A 23 21.47 9.03 9.60
C ALA A 23 20.41 9.72 8.72
N GLN A 24 20.19 9.27 7.49
CA GLN A 24 19.20 9.84 6.58
C GLN A 24 17.79 9.33 6.91
N ARG A 25 17.19 9.90 7.96
CA ARG A 25 15.88 9.48 8.48
C ARG A 25 14.76 10.51 8.28
N ARG A 26 15.11 11.71 7.79
CA ARG A 26 14.16 12.81 7.65
C ARG A 26 13.16 12.53 6.53
N LEU A 27 11.89 12.52 6.90
CA LEU A 27 10.76 12.35 6.01
C LEU A 27 10.18 13.70 5.57
N ARG A 28 9.69 13.73 4.33
CA ARG A 28 8.90 14.81 3.74
C ARG A 28 7.69 14.23 3.02
N ARG A 29 6.60 15.01 2.93
CA ARG A 29 5.46 14.67 2.08
C ARG A 29 5.68 15.29 0.68
N ILE A 30 5.42 14.53 -0.37
CA ILE A 30 5.45 15.03 -1.74
C ILE A 30 4.04 15.03 -2.29
N PHE A 31 3.55 16.21 -2.67
CA PHE A 31 2.24 16.42 -3.27
C PHE A 31 2.36 16.52 -4.79
N ASN A 32 1.27 16.24 -5.49
CA ASN A 32 1.23 16.15 -6.94
C ASN A 32 0.28 17.20 -7.54
N ASN A 33 0.51 17.55 -8.80
CA ASN A 33 -0.40 18.40 -9.60
C ASN A 33 -0.73 19.77 -8.98
N SER A 34 0.15 20.30 -8.13
CA SER A 34 -0.08 21.55 -7.38
C SER A 34 -1.35 21.51 -6.52
N ASP A 35 -1.75 20.32 -6.07
CA ASP A 35 -2.97 20.08 -5.29
C ASP A 35 -2.64 19.27 -4.02
N PHE A 36 -2.98 19.82 -2.85
CA PHE A 36 -2.76 19.15 -1.57
C PHE A 36 -3.67 17.95 -1.33
N ALA A 37 -4.74 17.80 -2.11
CA ALA A 37 -5.59 16.62 -2.11
C ALA A 37 -5.00 15.45 -2.92
N GLN A 38 -3.82 15.62 -3.52
CA GLN A 38 -3.21 14.64 -4.43
C GLN A 38 -1.78 14.25 -4.00
N GLY A 39 -1.55 12.95 -3.86
CA GLY A 39 -0.28 12.40 -3.40
C GLY A 39 -0.11 12.56 -1.89
N GLY A 40 1.04 13.05 -1.43
CA GLY A 40 1.32 13.26 -0.01
C GLY A 40 1.98 12.07 0.69
N ARG A 41 2.39 11.04 -0.05
CA ARG A 41 3.20 9.92 0.46
C ARG A 41 4.50 10.43 1.11
N LEU A 42 5.02 9.65 2.05
CA LEU A 42 6.23 9.97 2.81
C LEU A 42 7.48 9.52 2.05
N TYR A 43 8.47 10.42 1.97
CA TYR A 43 9.74 10.19 1.27
C TYR A 43 10.95 10.64 2.09
N GLY A 44 12.06 9.94 1.95
CA GLY A 44 13.39 10.44 2.33
C GLY A 44 14.21 9.54 3.26
N GLY A 45 13.58 8.57 3.92
CA GLY A 45 14.28 7.60 4.77
C GLY A 45 15.17 6.67 3.95
N PHE A 46 16.39 6.41 4.42
CA PHE A 46 17.36 5.53 3.74
C PHE A 46 16.79 4.14 3.43
N TRP A 47 15.91 3.64 4.29
CA TRP A 47 15.27 2.33 4.15
C TRP A 47 14.35 2.24 2.92
N GLN A 48 13.85 3.37 2.39
CA GLN A 48 12.89 3.35 1.28
C GLN A 48 13.51 2.95 -0.07
N SER A 49 14.82 3.07 -0.23
CA SER A 49 15.53 2.62 -1.43
C SER A 49 15.99 1.17 -1.36
N MET A 50 15.98 0.57 -0.16
CA MET A 50 16.36 -0.83 0.04
C MET A 50 15.23 -1.75 -0.43
N SER A 51 15.57 -2.96 -0.85
CA SER A 51 14.62 -4.06 -1.07
C SER A 51 14.09 -4.63 0.26
N SER A 52 13.03 -5.45 0.21
CA SER A 52 12.47 -6.08 1.42
C SER A 52 13.54 -6.90 2.17
N ASP A 53 14.26 -7.75 1.43
CA ASP A 53 15.29 -8.64 1.96
C ASP A 53 16.43 -7.83 2.59
N GLU A 54 16.90 -6.78 1.92
CA GLU A 54 17.95 -5.90 2.47
C GLU A 54 17.50 -5.21 3.76
N ARG A 55 16.24 -4.79 3.85
CA ARG A 55 15.71 -4.17 5.07
C ARG A 55 15.71 -5.16 6.23
N GLN A 56 15.21 -6.37 5.99
CA GLN A 56 15.14 -7.42 7.01
C GLN A 56 16.53 -7.90 7.46
N GLU A 57 17.48 -8.02 6.54
CA GLU A 57 18.82 -8.50 6.85
C GLU A 57 19.68 -7.44 7.56
N HIS A 58 19.53 -6.16 7.20
CA HIS A 58 20.48 -5.13 7.60
C HIS A 58 19.96 -4.10 8.58
N ILE A 59 18.64 -3.89 8.71
CA ILE A 59 18.08 -2.90 9.64
C ILE A 59 17.78 -3.58 10.98
N SER A 60 18.14 -2.90 12.07
CA SER A 60 17.62 -3.21 13.40
C SER A 60 17.03 -1.98 14.06
N ILE A 61 16.02 -2.21 14.89
CA ILE A 61 15.34 -1.19 15.71
C ILE A 61 15.44 -1.65 17.15
N ASN A 62 15.98 -0.82 18.04
CA ASN A 62 16.25 -1.20 19.43
C ASN A 62 17.04 -2.52 19.57
N GLN A 63 17.99 -2.75 18.66
CA GLN A 63 18.79 -3.99 18.55
C GLN A 63 18.01 -5.25 18.16
N ASP A 64 16.71 -5.14 17.88
CA ASP A 64 15.89 -6.25 17.39
C ASP A 64 15.82 -6.27 15.86
N ALA A 65 15.64 -7.46 15.30
CA ALA A 65 15.39 -7.64 13.87
C ALA A 65 14.08 -6.96 13.48
N VAL A 66 13.98 -6.52 12.22
CA VAL A 66 12.78 -5.85 11.74
C VAL A 66 11.85 -6.78 10.97
N VAL A 67 10.57 -6.45 11.01
CA VAL A 67 9.53 -7.05 10.17
C VAL A 67 8.70 -5.97 9.48
N GLU A 68 8.26 -6.25 8.26
CA GLU A 68 7.40 -5.34 7.51
C GLU A 68 5.93 -5.72 7.71
N CYS A 69 5.12 -4.78 8.20
CA CYS A 69 3.67 -4.90 8.27
C CYS A 69 3.04 -4.15 7.09
N ASP A 70 2.36 -4.87 6.19
CA ASP A 70 1.78 -4.32 4.95
C ASP A 70 0.25 -4.47 4.90
N TYR A 71 -0.43 -3.49 4.33
CA TYR A 71 -1.88 -3.57 4.12
C TYR A 71 -2.22 -4.45 2.92
N GLY A 72 -3.05 -5.47 3.18
CA GLY A 72 -3.61 -6.29 2.12
C GLY A 72 -4.57 -5.51 1.23
N GLN A 73 -4.22 -5.35 -0.04
CA GLN A 73 -5.11 -4.87 -1.11
C GLN A 73 -5.66 -3.44 -0.90
N MET A 74 -4.91 -2.59 -0.20
CA MET A 74 -5.32 -1.25 0.26
C MET A 74 -6.03 -0.41 -0.81
N ASN A 75 -5.45 -0.29 -2.01
CA ASN A 75 -6.01 0.50 -3.11
C ASN A 75 -7.47 0.14 -3.46
N ILE A 76 -7.83 -1.15 -3.46
CA ILE A 76 -9.20 -1.58 -3.78
C ILE A 76 -10.12 -1.34 -2.58
N LEU A 77 -9.65 -1.60 -1.36
CA LEU A 77 -10.42 -1.34 -0.15
C LEU A 77 -10.78 0.16 -0.02
N LEU A 78 -9.83 1.05 -0.32
CA LEU A 78 -10.09 2.49 -0.33
C LEU A 78 -11.13 2.89 -1.36
N LEU A 79 -11.15 2.27 -2.54
CA LEU A 79 -12.19 2.54 -3.53
C LEU A 79 -13.58 2.15 -3.02
N TYR A 80 -13.71 1.03 -2.29
CA TYR A 80 -14.98 0.65 -1.67
C TYR A 80 -15.41 1.64 -0.59
N ALA A 81 -14.46 2.16 0.18
CA ALA A 81 -14.74 3.19 1.18
C ALA A 81 -15.21 4.51 0.54
N VAL A 82 -14.53 4.95 -0.52
CA VAL A 82 -14.91 6.16 -1.28
C VAL A 82 -16.28 6.01 -1.94
N ALA A 83 -16.61 4.81 -2.43
CA ALA A 83 -17.93 4.51 -2.99
C ALA A 83 -19.03 4.35 -1.91
N ALA A 84 -18.70 4.44 -0.62
CA ALA A 84 -19.60 4.08 0.49
C ALA A 84 -20.26 2.69 0.30
N ALA A 85 -19.47 1.73 -0.20
CA ALA A 85 -19.92 0.41 -0.61
C ALA A 85 -19.29 -0.72 0.22
N GLN A 86 -18.93 -0.45 1.47
CA GLN A 86 -18.29 -1.41 2.38
C GLN A 86 -19.09 -2.70 2.53
N ASP A 87 -20.43 -2.61 2.57
CA ASP A 87 -21.33 -3.77 2.67
C ASP A 87 -21.39 -4.62 1.39
N HIS A 88 -20.83 -4.13 0.28
CA HIS A 88 -20.76 -4.82 -1.00
C HIS A 88 -19.36 -5.37 -1.29
N LEU A 89 -18.44 -5.32 -0.33
CA LEU A 89 -17.08 -5.83 -0.50
C LEU A 89 -17.10 -7.35 -0.75
N PRO A 90 -16.60 -7.83 -1.90
CA PRO A 90 -16.56 -9.27 -2.16
C PRO A 90 -15.65 -9.98 -1.15
N PRO A 91 -16.00 -11.20 -0.71
CA PRO A 91 -15.12 -11.97 0.16
C PRO A 91 -13.84 -12.39 -0.58
N GLY A 92 -12.79 -12.65 0.20
CA GLY A 92 -11.54 -13.22 -0.31
C GLY A 92 -10.62 -12.22 -1.01
N ASP A 93 -9.86 -12.72 -1.99
CA ASP A 93 -8.89 -11.93 -2.75
C ASP A 93 -9.60 -11.10 -3.83
N LEU A 94 -9.47 -9.78 -3.75
CA LEU A 94 -10.10 -8.83 -4.67
C LEU A 94 -9.46 -8.87 -6.05
N TYR A 95 -8.23 -9.40 -6.16
CA TYR A 95 -7.57 -9.62 -7.45
C TYR A 95 -7.88 -10.98 -8.08
N ASP A 96 -8.59 -11.87 -7.39
CA ASP A 96 -8.96 -13.19 -7.94
C ASP A 96 -10.18 -13.04 -8.86
N LEU A 97 -10.01 -13.38 -10.14
CA LEU A 97 -11.08 -13.33 -11.15
C LEU A 97 -11.44 -14.74 -11.67
N SER A 98 -11.13 -15.79 -10.90
CA SER A 98 -11.35 -17.19 -11.29
C SER A 98 -12.82 -17.54 -11.51
N GLU A 99 -13.72 -17.00 -10.69
CA GLU A 99 -15.17 -17.11 -10.86
C GLU A 99 -15.67 -16.45 -12.16
N TYR A 100 -14.87 -15.55 -12.74
CA TYR A 100 -15.15 -14.80 -13.97
C TYR A 100 -14.30 -15.30 -15.15
N GLY A 101 -13.82 -16.54 -15.09
CA GLY A 101 -13.13 -17.20 -16.20
C GLY A 101 -11.65 -16.84 -16.36
N ILE A 102 -11.05 -16.10 -15.42
CA ILE A 102 -9.63 -15.73 -15.46
C ILE A 102 -8.84 -16.54 -14.42
N PRO A 103 -7.88 -17.40 -14.81
CA PRO A 103 -7.17 -18.27 -13.86
C PRO A 103 -6.50 -17.52 -12.71
N VAL A 104 -6.50 -18.11 -11.50
CA VAL A 104 -5.85 -17.56 -10.28
C VAL A 104 -4.38 -17.18 -10.52
N SER A 105 -3.66 -17.94 -11.37
CA SER A 105 -2.27 -17.65 -11.74
C SER A 105 -2.08 -16.29 -12.46
N CYS A 106 -3.16 -15.69 -12.98
CA CYS A 106 -3.15 -14.38 -13.61
C CYS A 106 -3.14 -13.22 -12.60
N ARG A 107 -3.32 -13.48 -11.30
CA ARG A 107 -3.38 -12.46 -10.23
C ARG A 107 -2.30 -11.37 -10.33
N PRO A 108 -0.99 -11.66 -10.56
CA PRO A 108 0.02 -10.62 -10.69
C PRO A 108 -0.20 -9.71 -11.91
N GLY A 109 -0.77 -10.25 -12.98
CA GLY A 109 -1.18 -9.49 -14.16
C GLY A 109 -2.42 -8.63 -13.87
N ILE A 110 -3.43 -9.19 -13.21
CA ILE A 110 -4.67 -8.49 -12.84
C ILE A 110 -4.36 -7.28 -11.96
N LYS A 111 -3.52 -7.44 -10.93
CA LYS A 111 -3.06 -6.33 -10.07
C LYS A 111 -2.45 -5.19 -10.89
N LYS A 112 -1.62 -5.50 -11.89
CA LYS A 112 -1.03 -4.47 -12.78
C LYS A 112 -2.08 -3.80 -13.66
N VAL A 113 -3.04 -4.55 -14.18
CA VAL A 113 -4.14 -4.00 -15.00
C VAL A 113 -4.98 -3.04 -14.14
N MET A 114 -5.45 -3.49 -12.98
CA MET A 114 -6.24 -2.65 -12.07
C MET A 114 -5.49 -1.38 -11.65
N GLN A 115 -4.22 -1.50 -11.25
CA GLN A 115 -3.40 -0.33 -10.93
C GLN A 115 -3.28 0.66 -12.11
N THR A 116 -3.17 0.14 -13.32
CA THR A 116 -3.10 0.99 -14.54
C THR A 116 -4.42 1.70 -14.79
N VAL A 117 -5.54 1.01 -14.59
CA VAL A 117 -6.88 1.59 -14.74
C VAL A 117 -7.08 2.71 -13.71
N ILE A 118 -6.84 2.43 -12.43
CA ILE A 118 -7.00 3.38 -11.30
C ILE A 118 -6.21 4.68 -11.51
N ASN A 119 -5.01 4.58 -12.09
CA ASN A 119 -4.10 5.71 -12.31
C ASN A 119 -4.28 6.40 -13.66
N SER A 120 -5.32 6.07 -14.43
CA SER A 120 -5.56 6.61 -15.76
C SER A 120 -6.99 7.14 -15.89
N THR A 121 -7.17 8.26 -16.58
CA THR A 121 -8.48 8.77 -16.98
C THR A 121 -9.02 8.11 -18.26
N VAL A 122 -8.20 7.27 -18.90
CA VAL A 122 -8.54 6.55 -20.12
C VAL A 122 -8.27 5.07 -19.93
N LEU A 123 -9.24 4.24 -20.30
CA LEU A 123 -9.05 2.80 -20.27
C LEU A 123 -7.86 2.37 -21.15
N PRO A 124 -7.00 1.47 -20.66
CA PRO A 124 -5.86 1.00 -21.42
C PRO A 124 -6.35 0.30 -22.70
N ARG A 125 -5.72 0.63 -23.84
CA ARG A 125 -5.95 -0.07 -25.12
C ARG A 125 -5.08 -1.32 -25.27
N ARG A 126 -4.06 -1.46 -24.43
CA ARG A 126 -3.09 -2.55 -24.44
C ARG A 126 -2.77 -2.95 -23.00
N LEU A 127 -2.43 -4.21 -22.82
CA LEU A 127 -1.96 -4.71 -21.54
C LEU A 127 -0.75 -3.89 -21.04
N PRO A 128 -0.65 -3.61 -19.73
CA PRO A 128 0.48 -2.91 -19.15
C PRO A 128 1.82 -3.57 -19.53
N LYS A 129 2.89 -2.78 -19.63
CA LYS A 129 4.22 -3.30 -19.98
C LYS A 129 4.58 -4.51 -19.11
N ARG A 130 5.10 -5.56 -19.75
CA ARG A 130 5.52 -6.82 -19.08
C ARG A 130 4.40 -7.56 -18.32
N SER A 131 3.12 -7.24 -18.53
CA SER A 131 2.00 -7.97 -17.91
C SER A 131 1.53 -9.17 -18.74
N ARG A 132 1.71 -9.15 -20.07
CA ARG A 132 1.26 -10.20 -20.99
C ARG A 132 1.69 -11.63 -20.62
N LYS A 133 2.88 -11.78 -20.01
CA LYS A 133 3.43 -13.05 -19.53
C LYS A 133 2.61 -13.71 -18.42
N HIS A 134 1.75 -12.96 -17.74
CA HIS A 134 0.88 -13.47 -16.68
C HIS A 134 -0.45 -14.00 -17.21
N PHE A 135 -0.73 -13.82 -18.51
CA PHE A 135 -2.02 -14.18 -19.09
C PHE A 135 -1.84 -15.27 -20.17
N PRO A 136 -2.68 -16.31 -20.19
CA PRO A 136 -2.79 -17.23 -21.32
C PRO A 136 -3.07 -16.47 -22.63
N PRO A 137 -2.61 -16.95 -23.80
CA PRO A 137 -2.75 -16.21 -25.04
C PRO A 137 -4.17 -15.88 -25.50
N ARG A 138 -5.13 -16.69 -25.09
CA ARG A 138 -6.55 -16.51 -25.38
C ARG A 138 -7.23 -15.42 -24.55
N ILE A 139 -6.64 -14.98 -23.44
CA ILE A 139 -7.23 -13.97 -22.56
C ILE A 139 -6.80 -12.59 -23.05
N SER A 140 -7.78 -11.83 -23.53
CA SER A 140 -7.60 -10.46 -23.98
C SER A 140 -7.70 -9.47 -22.82
N LEU A 141 -7.28 -8.22 -23.06
CA LEU A 141 -7.53 -7.13 -22.11
C LEU A 141 -9.03 -6.87 -21.92
N GLY A 142 -9.84 -7.06 -22.97
CA GLY A 142 -11.29 -6.90 -22.89
C GLY A 142 -11.92 -7.88 -21.90
N ASP A 143 -11.52 -9.16 -21.96
CA ASP A 143 -11.99 -10.19 -21.04
C ASP A 143 -11.63 -9.85 -19.58
N ILE A 144 -10.41 -9.35 -19.35
CA ILE A 144 -9.94 -8.95 -18.02
C ILE A 144 -10.75 -7.76 -17.50
N LEU A 145 -10.97 -6.73 -18.33
CA LEU A 145 -11.73 -5.54 -17.92
C LEU A 145 -13.20 -5.88 -17.64
N ALA A 146 -13.80 -6.75 -18.45
CA ALA A 146 -15.16 -7.25 -18.22
C ALA A 146 -15.25 -8.00 -16.88
N ALA A 147 -14.33 -8.93 -16.62
CA ALA A 147 -14.26 -9.66 -15.35
C ALA A 147 -14.05 -8.73 -14.13
N ILE A 148 -13.20 -7.70 -14.26
CA ILE A 148 -13.01 -6.70 -13.20
C ILE A 148 -14.32 -5.94 -12.94
N GLN A 149 -15.00 -5.48 -14.01
CA GLN A 149 -16.26 -4.76 -13.88
C GLN A 149 -17.35 -5.63 -13.24
N GLU A 150 -17.41 -6.91 -13.59
CA GLU A 150 -18.37 -7.86 -13.04
C GLU A 150 -18.12 -8.17 -11.56
N LYS A 151 -16.85 -8.33 -11.16
CA LYS A 151 -16.49 -8.52 -9.74
C LYS A 151 -16.66 -7.25 -8.89
N HIS A 152 -16.45 -6.08 -9.50
CA HIS A 152 -16.35 -4.81 -8.78
C HIS A 152 -17.27 -3.73 -9.34
N PRO A 153 -18.58 -3.99 -9.51
CA PRO A 153 -19.48 -3.06 -10.19
C PRO A 153 -19.58 -1.72 -9.45
N MET A 154 -19.53 -1.74 -8.11
CA MET A 154 -19.66 -0.54 -7.27
C MET A 154 -18.49 0.44 -7.41
N ILE A 155 -17.30 -0.05 -7.78
CA ILE A 155 -16.09 0.77 -7.81
C ILE A 155 -15.47 0.89 -9.20
N PHE A 156 -15.92 0.12 -10.19
CA PHE A 156 -15.40 0.21 -11.56
C PHE A 156 -15.52 1.62 -12.19
N PRO A 157 -16.63 2.38 -11.99
CA PRO A 157 -16.70 3.76 -12.45
C PRO A 157 -15.62 4.66 -11.80
N LEU A 158 -15.33 4.45 -10.51
CA LEU A 158 -14.28 5.18 -9.81
C LEU A 158 -12.88 4.79 -10.32
N MET A 159 -12.64 3.50 -10.59
CA MET A 159 -11.37 3.02 -11.13
C MET A 159 -11.00 3.74 -12.43
N THR A 160 -11.98 4.08 -13.27
CA THR A 160 -11.73 4.71 -14.59
C THR A 160 -11.72 6.25 -14.57
N SER A 161 -11.89 6.86 -13.39
CA SER A 161 -12.02 8.31 -13.23
C SER A 161 -10.69 9.07 -13.09
N GLY A 162 -9.56 8.36 -12.93
CA GLY A 162 -8.27 8.98 -12.62
C GLY A 162 -8.07 9.35 -11.14
N ILE A 163 -8.83 8.71 -10.23
CA ILE A 163 -8.80 8.95 -8.77
C ILE A 163 -7.47 8.57 -8.08
N GLY A 164 -6.54 7.89 -8.77
CA GLY A 164 -5.34 7.31 -8.15
C GLY A 164 -4.51 8.26 -7.26
N MET A 165 -4.35 9.53 -7.66
CA MET A 165 -3.61 10.49 -6.83
C MET A 165 -4.36 10.89 -5.55
N GLN A 166 -5.69 10.89 -5.57
CA GLN A 166 -6.52 11.11 -4.38
C GLN A 166 -6.48 9.88 -3.46
N LEU A 167 -6.43 8.67 -4.02
CA LEU A 167 -6.20 7.46 -3.21
C LEU A 167 -4.85 7.53 -2.49
N PHE A 168 -3.78 7.95 -3.17
CA PHE A 168 -2.46 8.14 -2.53
C PHE A 168 -2.50 9.16 -1.38
N ARG A 169 -3.42 10.13 -1.45
CA ARG A 169 -3.65 11.07 -0.35
C ARG A 169 -4.27 10.40 0.86
N THR A 170 -5.33 9.63 0.66
CA THR A 170 -5.95 8.85 1.74
C THR A 170 -5.00 7.83 2.33
N GLU A 171 -4.24 7.10 1.49
CA GLU A 171 -3.20 6.16 1.95
C GLU A 171 -2.18 6.84 2.85
N ALA A 172 -1.68 8.01 2.42
CA ALA A 172 -0.67 8.74 3.18
C ALA A 172 -1.19 9.30 4.50
N ASP A 173 -2.47 9.70 4.56
CA ASP A 173 -3.08 10.17 5.80
C ASP A 173 -3.29 9.03 6.80
N ILE A 174 -3.80 7.88 6.34
CA ILE A 174 -3.88 6.65 7.16
C ILE A 174 -2.51 6.27 7.70
N LEU A 175 -1.47 6.28 6.86
CA LEU A 175 -0.11 5.94 7.28
C LEU A 175 0.42 6.91 8.33
N VAL A 176 0.18 8.21 8.18
CA VAL A 176 0.59 9.21 9.17
C VAL A 176 -0.09 8.96 10.52
N ASP A 177 -1.38 8.62 10.53
CA ASP A 177 -2.11 8.32 11.76
C ASP A 177 -1.61 7.02 12.42
N VAL A 178 -1.25 6.00 11.62
CA VAL A 178 -0.57 4.79 12.13
C VAL A 178 0.75 5.16 12.80
N LEU A 179 1.59 5.98 12.17
CA LEU A 179 2.88 6.39 12.73
C LEU A 179 2.73 7.20 14.03
N GLU A 180 1.74 8.09 14.09
CA GLU A 180 1.43 8.87 15.30
C GLU A 180 0.92 7.96 16.42
N ALA A 181 0.06 6.98 16.11
CA ALA A 181 -0.44 6.00 17.06
C ALA A 181 0.69 5.09 17.60
N LEU A 182 1.59 4.61 16.74
CA LEU A 182 2.75 3.82 17.15
C LEU A 182 3.71 4.64 18.02
N ARG A 183 4.01 5.89 17.61
CA ARG A 183 4.81 6.82 18.42
C ARG A 183 4.20 7.02 19.80
N SER A 184 2.88 7.17 19.90
CA SER A 184 2.20 7.35 21.19
C SER A 184 2.39 6.18 22.16
N LYS A 185 2.71 4.98 21.63
CA LYS A 185 3.04 3.78 22.40
C LYS A 185 4.55 3.57 22.61
N GLY A 186 5.39 4.49 22.12
CA GLY A 186 6.84 4.35 22.16
C GLY A 186 7.41 3.40 21.11
N ILE A 187 6.61 3.01 20.11
CA ILE A 187 7.04 2.11 19.03
C ILE A 187 7.69 2.92 17.91
N VAL A 188 8.87 2.47 17.47
CA VAL A 188 9.58 3.06 16.32
C VAL A 188 9.10 2.35 15.06
N ALA A 189 8.63 3.13 14.08
CA ALA A 189 8.09 2.60 12.84
C ALA A 189 8.62 3.37 11.62
N LEU A 190 9.17 2.64 10.65
CA LEU A 190 9.73 3.19 9.43
C LEU A 190 8.73 3.02 8.27
N PRO A 191 8.14 4.11 7.72
CA PRO A 191 7.14 4.00 6.65
C PRO A 191 7.75 3.67 5.28
N VAL A 192 7.15 2.71 4.57
CA VAL A 192 7.46 2.37 3.18
C VAL A 192 6.15 2.19 2.41
N HIS A 193 5.85 3.10 1.48
CA HIS A 193 4.57 3.08 0.75
C HIS A 193 3.37 3.03 1.71
N ASP A 194 2.59 1.95 1.68
CA ASP A 194 1.46 1.62 2.55
C ASP A 194 1.82 0.69 3.73
N ALA A 195 3.09 0.30 3.84
CA ALA A 195 3.62 -0.54 4.90
C ALA A 195 4.39 0.26 5.97
N VAL A 196 4.60 -0.39 7.11
CA VAL A 196 5.49 0.08 8.19
C VAL A 196 6.44 -1.03 8.60
N ILE A 197 7.70 -0.68 8.82
CA ILE A 197 8.73 -1.58 9.34
C ILE A 197 8.90 -1.29 10.82
N VAL A 198 8.84 -2.32 11.65
CA VAL A 198 8.94 -2.24 13.11
C VAL A 198 9.88 -3.34 13.63
N ALA A 199 10.29 -3.25 14.89
CA ALA A 199 10.94 -4.37 15.57
C ALA A 199 10.01 -5.61 15.58
N ASP A 200 10.57 -6.82 15.51
CA ASP A 200 9.78 -8.05 15.49
C ASP A 200 8.90 -8.19 16.74
N GLU A 201 9.41 -7.76 17.90
CA GLU A 201 8.63 -7.74 19.15
C GLU A 201 7.35 -6.89 19.07
N ASP A 202 7.34 -5.84 18.24
CA ASP A 202 6.24 -4.87 18.13
C ASP A 202 5.19 -5.24 17.06
N LYS A 203 5.38 -6.34 16.34
CA LYS A 203 4.56 -6.68 15.15
C LYS A 203 3.07 -6.82 15.42
N ASP A 204 2.68 -7.47 16.50
CA ASP A 204 1.26 -7.73 16.77
C ASP A 204 0.53 -6.46 17.24
N THR A 205 1.20 -5.63 18.04
CA THR A 205 0.70 -4.30 18.41
C THR A 205 0.54 -3.43 17.16
N THR A 206 1.52 -3.49 16.26
CA THR A 206 1.52 -2.74 14.99
C THR A 206 0.36 -3.16 14.09
N ARG A 207 0.16 -4.47 13.87
CA ARG A 207 -0.97 -4.99 13.10
C ARG A 207 -2.31 -4.59 13.69
N THR A 208 -2.43 -4.56 15.01
CA THR A 208 -3.65 -4.14 15.70
C THR A 208 -3.94 -2.65 15.46
N ILE A 209 -2.92 -1.79 15.59
CA ILE A 209 -3.04 -0.36 15.30
C ILE A 209 -3.41 -0.12 13.84
N MET A 210 -2.71 -0.76 12.89
CA MET A 210 -2.98 -0.62 11.47
C MET A 210 -4.44 -0.97 11.15
N LYS A 211 -4.93 -2.11 11.66
CA LYS A 211 -6.34 -2.50 11.46
C LYS A 211 -7.31 -1.49 12.05
N ALA A 212 -7.05 -0.98 13.26
CA ALA A 212 -7.91 0.00 13.91
C ALA A 212 -7.95 1.32 13.13
N VAL A 213 -6.79 1.90 12.81
CA VAL A 213 -6.70 3.16 12.07
C VAL A 213 -7.35 3.05 10.69
N PHE A 214 -7.09 1.96 9.95
CA PHE A 214 -7.73 1.76 8.66
C PHE A 214 -9.26 1.67 8.78
N LYS A 215 -9.76 0.97 9.80
CA LYS A 215 -11.20 0.85 10.07
C LYS A 215 -11.81 2.20 10.45
N ASP A 216 -11.13 3.02 11.23
CA ASP A 216 -11.62 4.36 11.61
C ASP A 216 -11.75 5.28 10.39
N HIS A 217 -10.83 5.16 9.43
CA HIS A 217 -10.89 5.93 8.18
C HIS A 217 -11.92 5.42 7.18
N THR A 218 -12.15 4.10 7.12
CA THR A 218 -12.83 3.47 5.98
C THR A 218 -14.09 2.69 6.33
N GLY A 219 -14.30 2.36 7.61
CA GLY A 219 -15.28 1.38 8.06
C GLY A 219 -14.91 -0.08 7.79
N ILE A 220 -13.80 -0.35 7.08
CA ILE A 220 -13.38 -1.69 6.66
C ILE A 220 -12.28 -2.20 7.59
N THR A 221 -12.32 -3.48 7.98
CA THR A 221 -11.20 -4.11 8.68
C THR A 221 -10.29 -4.80 7.66
N PRO A 222 -9.06 -4.32 7.44
CA PRO A 222 -8.17 -4.87 6.43
C PRO A 222 -7.46 -6.13 6.94
N GLN A 223 -6.89 -6.88 6.01
CA GLN A 223 -5.82 -7.82 6.35
C GLN A 223 -4.50 -7.06 6.46
N VAL A 224 -3.65 -7.46 7.42
CA VAL A 224 -2.28 -6.95 7.56
C VAL A 224 -1.35 -8.15 7.58
N THR A 225 -0.50 -8.23 6.57
CA THR A 225 0.46 -9.31 6.35
C THR A 225 1.84 -8.92 6.86
N LEU A 226 2.64 -9.93 7.18
CA LEU A 226 4.05 -9.76 7.50
C LEU A 226 4.87 -10.09 6.25
N GLY A 227 5.81 -9.20 5.92
CA GLY A 227 6.81 -9.34 4.87
C GLY A 227 8.20 -9.61 5.42
#